data_AF-A0A957NVT9-F1
#
_entry.id   AF-A0A957NVT9-F1
#
_cell.length_a   1.000
_cell.length_b   1.000
_cell.length_c   1.000
_cell.angle_alpha   90.00
_cell.angle_beta   90.00
_cell.angle_gamma   90.00
#
_symmetry.space_group_name_H-M   'P 1'
#
loop_
_entity.id
_entity.type
_entity.pdbx_description
1 polymer ?
#
loop_
_entity_poly.entity_id
_entity_poly.type
_entity_poly.pdbx_seq_one_letter_code
_entity_poly.pdbx_strand_id
1 'polypeptide(L)'
;MKFSPENRLYVLIISLGLFLVIVTVVLQAAVISSRQDQLGDEGILATFRRQLASAIEPDNNTPGTLSQSGVADAAPAPTVTSTPFIIVIPATPIATATETAIPALPTDTPLPAPTLAPTIAPATDTPTLIPAPPTNTPSENASLANTVAPTSTVALAATPVPTAPQFDIRLATASRRVDCANMTAITERILSNRFQMNVQVMFFDTPTQMFDALAEGEADITLCYLDPDDRSFMRDRLGLIRQIGVQHDAGEDYKLQMWANGAYKAQLRDTRACVLDFLEKVDFTDLNTGSQEPQSWIDGHASELSTWLNCSL
;
A
#
# COMPACT_ATOMS: atom_id res chain seq x y z
N MET A 1 -36.44 -44.94 -31.66
CA MET A 1 -35.60 -45.12 -30.46
C MET A 1 -36.47 -44.93 -29.23
N LYS A 2 -36.62 -45.96 -28.38
CA LYS A 2 -37.38 -45.86 -27.11
C LYS A 2 -36.45 -45.27 -26.05
N PHE A 3 -36.70 -44.03 -25.64
CA PHE A 3 -36.00 -43.45 -24.49
C PHE A 3 -36.48 -44.14 -23.22
N SER A 4 -35.56 -44.84 -22.54
CA SER A 4 -35.80 -45.40 -21.21
C SER A 4 -36.24 -44.28 -20.26
N PRO A 5 -37.22 -44.49 -19.36
CA PRO A 5 -37.67 -43.49 -18.40
C PRO A 5 -36.55 -42.90 -17.54
N GLU A 6 -35.45 -43.62 -17.34
CA GLU A 6 -34.27 -43.14 -16.62
C GLU A 6 -33.54 -41.99 -17.35
N ASN A 7 -33.61 -41.93 -18.68
CA ASN A 7 -33.01 -40.83 -19.45
C ASN A 7 -33.79 -39.52 -19.33
N ARG A 8 -35.06 -39.55 -18.89
CA ARG A 8 -35.87 -38.33 -18.75
C ARG A 8 -35.40 -37.46 -17.58
N LEU A 9 -34.94 -38.09 -16.50
CA LEU A 9 -34.42 -37.38 -15.34
C LEU A 9 -33.11 -36.67 -15.68
N TYR A 10 -32.20 -37.33 -16.39
CA TYR A 10 -30.94 -36.74 -16.84
C TYR A 10 -31.16 -35.55 -17.78
N VAL A 11 -32.11 -35.66 -18.73
CA VAL A 11 -32.44 -34.55 -19.63
C VAL A 11 -33.04 -33.36 -18.87
N LEU A 12 -33.85 -33.60 -17.83
CA LEU A 12 -34.38 -32.54 -16.97
C LEU A 12 -33.30 -31.84 -16.16
N ILE A 13 -32.37 -32.59 -15.55
CA ILE A 13 -31.26 -32.01 -14.76
C ILE A 13 -30.34 -31.17 -15.65
N ILE A 14 -30.00 -31.66 -16.84
CA ILE A 14 -29.16 -30.92 -17.79
C ILE A 14 -29.88 -29.65 -18.27
N SER A 15 -31.18 -29.74 -18.57
CA SER A 15 -31.98 -28.58 -19.00
C SER A 15 -32.10 -27.53 -17.90
N LEU A 16 -32.27 -27.94 -16.64
CA LEU A 16 -32.31 -27.06 -15.49
C LEU A 16 -30.95 -26.39 -15.25
N GLY A 17 -29.85 -27.14 -15.35
CA GLY A 17 -28.50 -26.60 -15.23
C GLY A 17 -28.20 -25.55 -16.31
N LEU A 18 -28.57 -25.83 -17.56
CA LEU A 18 -28.41 -24.88 -18.66
C LEU A 18 -29.25 -23.61 -18.45
N PHE A 19 -30.49 -23.76 -17.97
CA PHE A 19 -31.37 -22.63 -17.67
C PHE A 19 -30.77 -21.73 -16.59
N LEU A 20 -30.23 -22.31 -15.51
CA LEU A 20 -29.58 -21.55 -14.43
C LEU A 20 -28.37 -20.77 -14.94
N VAL A 21 -27.52 -21.38 -15.77
CA VAL A 21 -26.35 -20.69 -16.37
C VAL A 21 -26.80 -19.50 -17.23
N ILE A 22 -27.83 -19.68 -18.06
CA ILE A 22 -28.38 -18.60 -18.89
C ILE A 22 -28.91 -17.45 -18.01
N VAL A 23 -29.66 -17.77 -16.95
CA VAL A 23 -30.18 -16.76 -16.02
C VAL A 23 -29.05 -15.99 -15.35
N THR A 24 -27.98 -16.65 -14.91
CA THR A 24 -26.83 -15.98 -14.30
C THR A 24 -26.13 -15.03 -15.27
N VAL A 25 -25.91 -15.45 -16.53
CA VAL A 25 -25.29 -14.61 -17.56
C VAL A 25 -26.16 -13.39 -17.88
N VAL A 26 -27.48 -13.57 -18.03
CA VAL A 26 -28.42 -12.47 -18.29
C VAL A 26 -28.43 -11.49 -17.10
N LEU A 27 -28.38 -11.98 -15.87
CA LEU A 27 -28.35 -11.13 -14.68
C LEU A 27 -27.06 -10.31 -14.60
N GLN A 28 -25.90 -10.92 -14.91
CA GLN A 28 -24.64 -10.19 -14.98
C GLN A 28 -24.64 -9.13 -16.09
N ALA A 29 -25.18 -9.45 -17.27
CA ALA A 29 -25.32 -8.49 -18.36
C ALA A 29 -26.24 -7.32 -18.00
N ALA A 30 -27.35 -7.58 -17.29
CA ALA A 30 -28.26 -6.54 -16.81
C ALA A 30 -27.59 -5.62 -15.77
N VAL A 31 -26.79 -6.17 -14.85
CA VAL A 31 -26.03 -5.38 -13.87
C VAL A 31 -25.01 -4.48 -14.58
N ILE A 32 -24.29 -4.99 -15.58
CA ILE A 32 -23.34 -4.20 -16.37
C ILE A 32 -24.06 -3.10 -17.17
N SER A 33 -25.18 -3.42 -17.82
CA SER A 33 -25.99 -2.45 -18.57
C SER A 33 -26.55 -1.34 -17.68
N SER A 34 -27.00 -1.68 -16.46
CA SER A 34 -27.52 -0.68 -15.52
C SER A 34 -26.46 0.32 -15.04
N ARG A 35 -25.18 -0.06 -15.07
CA ARG A 35 -24.06 0.85 -14.78
C ARG A 35 -23.73 1.77 -15.96
N GLN A 36 -24.00 1.37 -17.20
CA GLN A 36 -23.81 2.22 -18.38
C GLN A 36 -24.84 3.36 -18.47
N ASP A 37 -26.10 3.12 -18.08
CA ASP A 37 -27.13 4.17 -18.12
C ASP A 37 -26.91 5.30 -17.08
N GLN A 38 -26.03 5.10 -16.08
CA GLN A 38 -25.61 6.15 -15.14
C GLN A 38 -24.44 7.01 -15.66
N LEU A 39 -23.69 6.55 -16.68
CA LEU A 39 -22.72 7.37 -17.39
C LEU A 39 -23.36 7.90 -18.67
N GLY A 40 -24.16 8.96 -18.51
CA GLY A 40 -24.83 9.63 -19.62
C GLY A 40 -23.90 9.95 -20.81
N ASP A 41 -24.51 9.99 -21.99
CA ASP A 41 -24.01 10.10 -23.38
C ASP A 41 -22.89 11.14 -23.70
N GLU A 42 -22.32 11.83 -22.72
CA GLU A 42 -21.26 12.83 -22.90
C GLU A 42 -19.84 12.27 -22.68
N GLY A 43 -19.68 11.09 -22.05
CA GLY A 43 -18.37 10.63 -21.55
C GLY A 43 -17.40 10.09 -22.61
N ILE A 44 -17.89 9.26 -23.54
CA ILE A 44 -16.97 8.48 -24.42
C ILE A 44 -16.49 9.32 -25.60
N LEU A 45 -17.37 10.12 -26.22
CA LEU A 45 -17.00 10.93 -27.40
C LEU A 45 -16.12 12.14 -27.03
N ALA A 46 -16.32 12.72 -25.83
CA ALA A 46 -15.47 13.80 -25.33
C ALA A 46 -14.06 13.29 -24.97
N THR A 47 -13.96 12.10 -24.39
CA THR A 47 -12.67 11.49 -24.04
C THR A 47 -11.89 11.08 -25.29
N PHE A 48 -12.57 10.53 -26.30
CA PHE A 48 -11.96 10.16 -27.57
C PHE A 48 -11.47 11.40 -28.35
N ARG A 49 -12.22 12.50 -28.36
CA ARG A 49 -11.75 13.78 -28.97
C ARG A 49 -10.54 14.37 -28.26
N ARG A 50 -10.45 14.24 -26.93
CA ARG A 50 -9.30 14.73 -26.16
C ARG A 50 -8.03 13.93 -26.44
N GLN A 51 -8.14 12.61 -26.55
CA GLN A 51 -7.00 11.77 -26.92
C GLN A 51 -6.54 11.97 -28.37
N LEU A 52 -7.47 12.25 -29.30
CA LEU A 52 -7.09 12.56 -30.68
C LEU A 52 -6.37 13.91 -30.80
N ALA A 53 -6.75 14.90 -29.98
CA ALA A 53 -6.11 16.21 -29.96
C ALA A 53 -4.68 16.18 -29.38
N SER A 54 -4.40 15.30 -28.40
CA SER A 54 -3.05 15.15 -27.85
C SER A 54 -2.09 14.36 -28.75
N ALA A 55 -2.59 13.64 -29.75
CA ALA A 55 -1.76 12.85 -30.67
C ALA A 55 -1.28 13.65 -31.90
N ILE A 56 -1.73 14.91 -32.08
CA ILE A 56 -1.46 15.72 -33.28
C ILE A 56 -0.49 16.89 -33.01
N GLU A 57 -0.02 17.12 -31.79
CA GLU A 57 1.05 18.11 -31.57
C GLU A 57 2.41 17.55 -32.03
N PRO A 58 3.04 18.12 -33.09
CA PRO A 58 4.39 17.74 -33.48
C PRO A 58 5.40 18.43 -32.57
N ASP A 59 6.31 17.64 -31.99
CA ASP A 59 7.50 18.10 -31.27
C ASP A 59 8.29 19.10 -32.11
N ASN A 60 8.22 20.37 -31.75
CA ASN A 60 8.90 21.45 -32.45
C ASN A 60 10.12 21.91 -31.65
N ASN A 61 11.16 21.09 -31.61
CA ASN A 61 12.49 21.46 -31.10
C ASN A 61 13.59 20.82 -31.94
N THR A 62 13.91 21.42 -33.10
CA THR A 62 15.22 21.26 -33.76
C THR A 62 15.56 22.53 -34.55
N PRO A 63 16.72 23.17 -34.33
CA PRO A 63 17.13 24.33 -35.11
C PRO A 63 17.81 23.87 -36.41
N GLY A 64 17.18 24.14 -37.55
CA GLY A 64 17.72 23.84 -38.87
C GLY A 64 17.25 24.86 -39.91
N THR A 65 18.17 25.73 -40.31
CA THR A 65 18.07 26.70 -41.40
C THR A 65 17.89 25.98 -42.74
N LEU A 66 16.90 26.37 -43.56
CA LEU A 66 17.00 26.49 -45.03
C LEU A 66 15.72 27.11 -45.64
N SER A 67 15.93 28.05 -46.56
CA SER A 67 14.92 28.79 -47.32
C SER A 67 14.15 27.97 -48.37
N GLN A 68 12.84 28.25 -48.53
CA GLN A 68 12.10 28.43 -49.80
C GLN A 68 10.61 28.67 -49.46
N SER A 69 10.04 29.86 -49.73
CA SER A 69 9.38 30.28 -50.98
C SER A 69 8.14 29.45 -51.33
N GLY A 70 6.94 30.04 -51.18
CA GLY A 70 5.68 29.48 -51.68
C GLY A 70 4.45 30.15 -51.07
N VAL A 71 3.76 30.95 -51.88
CA VAL A 71 2.55 31.71 -51.57
C VAL A 71 1.32 30.80 -51.53
N ALA A 72 0.50 30.93 -50.48
CA ALA A 72 -0.95 30.67 -50.55
C ALA A 72 -1.66 31.44 -49.42
N ASP A 73 -2.46 32.43 -49.82
CA ASP A 73 -3.42 33.16 -48.99
C ASP A 73 -4.39 32.17 -48.33
N ALA A 74 -4.41 32.13 -46.99
CA ALA A 74 -5.43 31.47 -46.19
C ALA A 74 -6.12 32.50 -45.28
N ALA A 75 -7.44 32.49 -45.33
CA ALA A 75 -8.34 33.42 -44.65
C ALA A 75 -8.11 33.49 -43.12
N PRO A 76 -8.37 34.65 -42.48
CA PRO A 76 -8.16 34.81 -41.05
C PRO A 76 -9.12 33.93 -40.24
N ALA A 77 -8.56 33.12 -39.34
CA ALA A 77 -9.32 32.40 -38.32
C ALA A 77 -9.93 33.40 -37.30
N PRO A 78 -11.11 33.10 -36.73
CA PRO A 78 -11.74 33.97 -35.74
C PRO A 78 -10.94 33.98 -34.44
N THR A 79 -10.59 35.19 -33.99
CA THR A 79 -10.02 35.46 -32.66
C THR A 79 -11.04 35.07 -31.59
N VAL A 80 -10.75 34.03 -30.81
CA VAL A 80 -11.53 33.69 -29.61
C VAL A 80 -11.00 34.51 -28.45
N THR A 81 -11.72 35.57 -28.10
CA THR A 81 -11.47 36.35 -26.88
C THR A 81 -11.98 35.56 -25.67
N SER A 82 -11.06 35.05 -24.85
CA SER A 82 -11.38 34.44 -23.56
C SER A 82 -11.66 35.52 -22.52
N THR A 83 -12.93 35.77 -22.21
CA THR A 83 -13.34 36.52 -21.02
C THR A 83 -13.30 35.61 -19.80
N PRO A 84 -12.65 36.01 -18.69
CA PRO A 84 -12.70 35.24 -17.45
C PRO A 84 -14.12 35.29 -16.86
N PHE A 85 -14.74 34.13 -16.67
CA PHE A 85 -15.96 34.01 -15.88
C PHE A 85 -15.59 34.14 -14.39
N ILE A 86 -16.01 35.23 -13.75
CA ILE A 86 -16.01 35.37 -12.30
C ILE A 86 -17.30 34.74 -11.77
N ILE A 87 -17.19 33.58 -11.13
CA ILE A 87 -18.30 32.97 -10.38
C ILE A 87 -18.39 33.70 -9.04
N VAL A 88 -19.42 34.55 -8.89
CA VAL A 88 -19.79 35.14 -7.60
C VAL A 88 -20.70 34.15 -6.88
N ILE A 89 -20.17 33.50 -5.84
CA ILE A 89 -20.96 32.64 -4.95
C ILE A 89 -21.67 33.56 -3.93
N PRO A 90 -23.01 33.58 -3.86
CA PRO A 90 -23.70 34.32 -2.81
C PRO A 90 -23.45 33.65 -1.46
N ALA A 91 -22.85 34.39 -0.53
CA ALA A 91 -22.65 33.96 0.84
C ALA A 91 -23.99 33.70 1.51
N THR A 92 -24.20 32.47 1.97
CA THR A 92 -25.32 32.08 2.83
C THR A 92 -25.10 32.71 4.21
N PRO A 93 -26.11 33.34 4.84
CA PRO A 93 -25.93 33.92 6.16
C PRO A 93 -25.72 32.82 7.20
N ILE A 94 -24.50 32.76 7.74
CA ILE A 94 -24.14 31.93 8.88
C ILE A 94 -24.78 32.55 10.13
N ALA A 95 -25.50 31.73 10.89
CA ALA A 95 -26.09 32.11 12.16
C ALA A 95 -25.01 32.56 13.15
N THR A 96 -25.22 33.75 13.72
CA THR A 96 -24.39 34.38 14.74
C THR A 96 -24.30 33.48 15.98
N ALA A 97 -23.16 32.82 16.17
CA ALA A 97 -22.80 32.20 17.44
C ALA A 97 -22.12 33.25 18.33
N THR A 98 -22.64 33.39 19.54
CA THR A 98 -22.14 34.29 20.59
C THR A 98 -20.68 33.96 20.94
N GLU A 99 -19.80 34.93 20.70
CA GLU A 99 -18.37 34.89 21.00
C GLU A 99 -18.15 34.89 22.53
N THR A 100 -17.67 33.76 23.05
CA THR A 100 -17.14 33.68 24.42
C THR A 100 -15.65 34.03 24.36
N ALA A 101 -15.26 35.10 25.05
CA ALA A 101 -13.88 35.59 25.09
C ALA A 101 -12.90 34.50 25.57
N ILE A 102 -11.90 34.22 24.74
CA ILE A 102 -10.78 33.31 25.06
C ILE A 102 -9.66 34.14 25.73
N PRO A 103 -9.08 33.69 26.86
CA PRO A 103 -7.96 34.36 27.51
C PRO A 103 -6.70 34.37 26.64
N ALA A 104 -5.93 35.46 26.71
CA ALA A 104 -4.70 35.67 25.96
C ALA A 104 -3.65 34.57 26.18
N LEU A 105 -3.06 34.12 25.08
CA LEU A 105 -1.97 33.14 25.02
C LEU A 105 -0.65 33.78 25.52
N PRO A 106 0.14 33.12 26.38
CA PRO A 106 1.42 33.64 26.84
C PRO A 106 2.47 33.61 25.72
N THR A 107 3.21 34.71 25.64
CA THR A 107 4.33 34.98 24.73
C THR A 107 5.45 33.94 24.85
N ASP A 108 5.85 33.38 23.70
CA ASP A 108 6.95 32.43 23.57
C ASP A 108 8.29 33.02 24.04
N THR A 109 8.95 32.29 24.93
CA THR A 109 10.35 32.51 25.31
C THR A 109 11.24 31.65 24.40
N PRO A 110 12.23 32.24 23.68
CA PRO A 110 13.08 31.47 22.78
C PRO A 110 13.97 30.48 23.55
N LEU A 111 13.91 29.21 23.17
CA LEU A 111 14.71 28.12 23.69
C LEU A 111 16.17 28.24 23.18
N PRO A 112 17.21 28.03 24.01
CA PRO A 112 18.60 28.08 23.56
C PRO A 112 18.95 26.94 22.61
N ALA A 113 19.80 27.25 21.63
CA ALA A 113 20.26 26.33 20.60
C ALA A 113 21.04 25.12 21.18
N PRO A 114 20.85 23.90 20.64
CA PRO A 114 21.58 22.72 21.10
C PRO A 114 23.06 22.81 20.69
N THR A 115 23.94 22.61 21.66
CA THR A 115 25.38 22.49 21.46
C THR A 115 25.69 21.12 20.85
N LEU A 116 26.27 21.10 19.65
CA LEU A 116 26.75 19.89 18.98
C LEU A 116 27.97 19.33 19.73
N ALA A 117 27.84 18.11 20.25
CA ALA A 117 28.96 17.33 20.77
C ALA A 117 29.77 16.70 19.60
N PRO A 118 31.08 16.50 19.74
CA PRO A 118 31.92 15.97 18.67
C PRO A 118 31.69 14.47 18.45
N THR A 119 31.50 14.11 17.18
CA THR A 119 31.44 12.74 16.64
C THR A 119 32.77 12.02 16.88
N ILE A 120 32.74 10.90 17.61
CA ILE A 120 33.86 9.96 17.73
C ILE A 120 33.76 8.97 16.56
N ALA A 121 34.84 8.86 15.78
CA ALA A 121 34.96 7.91 14.67
C ALA A 121 35.02 6.46 15.18
N PRO A 122 34.38 5.48 14.50
CA PRO A 122 34.51 4.08 14.84
C PRO A 122 35.87 3.53 14.38
N ALA A 123 36.50 2.76 15.27
CA ALA A 123 37.72 2.00 15.00
C ALA A 123 37.42 0.81 14.06
N THR A 124 38.25 0.66 13.04
CA THR A 124 38.23 -0.45 12.09
C THR A 124 38.94 -1.65 12.71
N ASP A 125 38.19 -2.63 13.21
CA ASP A 125 38.75 -3.92 13.65
C ASP A 125 38.89 -4.88 12.46
N THR A 126 40.11 -5.39 12.31
CA THR A 126 40.54 -6.34 11.29
C THR A 126 40.23 -7.77 11.76
N PRO A 127 39.65 -8.66 10.92
CA PRO A 127 39.43 -10.04 11.33
C PRO A 127 40.74 -10.84 11.36
N THR A 128 41.07 -11.36 12.53
CA THR A 128 42.14 -12.34 12.74
C THR A 128 41.68 -13.72 12.24
N LEU A 129 42.43 -14.28 11.27
CA LEU A 129 42.30 -15.67 10.79
C LEU A 129 42.57 -16.67 11.93
N ILE A 130 41.61 -17.56 12.18
CA ILE A 130 41.76 -18.73 13.08
C ILE A 130 42.34 -19.91 12.28
N PRO A 131 43.46 -20.53 12.67
CA PRO A 131 43.91 -21.80 12.09
C PRO A 131 43.20 -23.01 12.73
N ALA A 132 43.07 -24.06 11.92
CA ALA A 132 42.45 -25.35 12.21
C ALA A 132 43.00 -26.07 13.47
N PRO A 133 42.21 -26.98 14.10
CA PRO A 133 42.64 -27.74 15.27
C PRO A 133 43.60 -28.89 14.89
N PRO A 134 44.62 -29.19 15.73
CA PRO A 134 45.44 -30.37 15.53
C PRO A 134 44.81 -31.64 16.13
N THR A 135 45.12 -32.73 15.46
CA THR A 135 44.87 -34.15 15.73
C THR A 135 45.18 -34.57 17.17
N ASN A 136 44.27 -35.34 17.76
CA ASN A 136 44.41 -36.01 19.04
C ASN A 136 45.53 -37.07 19.04
N THR A 137 46.32 -37.10 20.12
CA THR A 137 47.05 -38.29 20.56
C THR A 137 46.85 -38.43 22.07
N PRO A 138 46.55 -39.64 22.60
CA PRO A 138 46.41 -39.84 24.03
C PRO A 138 47.78 -40.12 24.64
N SER A 139 48.15 -39.36 25.67
CA SER A 139 49.21 -39.76 26.59
C SER A 139 48.75 -39.54 28.03
N GLU A 140 48.79 -40.66 28.73
CA GLU A 140 48.53 -40.87 30.14
C GLU A 140 49.58 -40.16 31.00
N ASN A 141 49.16 -39.78 32.21
CA ASN A 141 49.89 -39.84 33.48
C ASN A 141 50.11 -38.52 34.27
N ALA A 142 49.65 -38.59 35.52
CA ALA A 142 50.11 -37.93 36.76
C ALA A 142 50.00 -36.41 36.99
N SER A 143 49.16 -36.09 37.99
CA SER A 143 49.50 -35.35 39.22
C SER A 143 49.97 -33.88 39.15
N LEU A 144 49.13 -32.96 39.62
CA LEU A 144 49.30 -32.24 40.90
C LEU A 144 48.19 -31.18 41.04
N ALA A 145 47.43 -31.27 42.13
CA ALA A 145 46.41 -30.30 42.50
C ALA A 145 47.09 -29.00 42.96
N ASN A 146 47.02 -27.96 42.13
CA ASN A 146 47.37 -26.60 42.53
C ASN A 146 46.07 -25.79 42.63
N THR A 147 45.57 -25.63 43.86
CA THR A 147 44.42 -24.79 44.20
C THR A 147 44.85 -23.32 44.10
N VAL A 148 44.65 -22.71 42.93
CA VAL A 148 44.75 -21.27 42.74
C VAL A 148 43.41 -20.67 43.18
N ALA A 149 43.44 -19.79 44.19
CA ALA A 149 42.27 -19.10 44.69
C ALA A 149 41.60 -18.28 43.57
N PRO A 150 40.26 -18.28 43.46
CA PRO A 150 39.56 -17.51 42.44
C PRO A 150 39.82 -16.02 42.70
N THR A 151 40.51 -15.37 41.76
CA THR A 151 40.55 -13.91 41.70
C THR A 151 39.14 -13.45 41.36
N SER A 152 38.48 -12.78 42.28
CA SER A 152 37.18 -12.13 42.06
C SER A 152 37.32 -11.08 40.96
N THR A 153 37.07 -11.49 39.71
CA THR A 153 36.90 -10.56 38.61
C THR A 153 35.60 -9.82 38.86
N VAL A 154 35.70 -8.54 39.22
CA VAL A 154 34.55 -7.63 39.28
C VAL A 154 34.00 -7.52 37.87
N ALA A 155 32.95 -8.29 37.57
CA ALA A 155 32.24 -8.21 36.31
C ALA A 155 31.62 -6.81 36.24
N LEU A 156 32.14 -5.96 35.35
CA LEU A 156 31.47 -4.72 34.97
C LEU A 156 30.05 -5.10 34.55
N ALA A 157 29.05 -4.56 35.25
CA ALA A 157 27.65 -4.76 34.90
C ALA A 157 27.48 -4.32 33.45
N ALA A 158 27.18 -5.29 32.56
CA ALA A 158 26.89 -5.00 31.16
C ALA A 158 25.77 -3.97 31.14
N THR A 159 26.05 -2.82 30.53
CA THR A 159 25.04 -1.80 30.32
C THR A 159 23.92 -2.45 29.51
N PRO A 160 22.66 -2.41 29.95
CA PRO A 160 21.57 -3.02 29.21
C PRO A 160 21.56 -2.39 27.81
N VAL A 161 21.76 -3.22 26.79
CA VAL A 161 21.58 -2.81 25.41
C VAL A 161 20.12 -2.36 25.30
N PRO A 162 19.83 -1.13 24.85
CA PRO A 162 18.45 -0.70 24.68
C PRO A 162 17.75 -1.68 23.76
N THR A 163 16.71 -2.35 24.28
CA THR A 163 15.86 -3.23 23.48
C THR A 163 15.26 -2.39 22.36
N ALA A 164 15.54 -2.76 21.11
CA ALA A 164 14.92 -2.11 19.96
C ALA A 164 13.39 -2.10 20.14
N PRO A 165 12.70 -1.01 19.76
CA PRO A 165 11.25 -0.96 19.87
C PRO A 165 10.64 -2.16 19.15
N GLN A 166 9.84 -2.94 19.88
CA GLN A 166 9.15 -4.09 19.33
C GLN A 166 7.89 -3.59 18.60
N PHE A 167 7.84 -3.78 17.28
CA PHE A 167 6.67 -3.46 16.46
C PHE A 167 5.76 -4.68 16.38
N ASP A 168 4.45 -4.45 16.40
CA ASP A 168 3.45 -5.51 16.22
C ASP A 168 3.32 -5.88 14.74
N ILE A 169 3.52 -4.90 13.86
CA ILE A 169 3.38 -5.02 12.40
C ILE A 169 4.25 -3.99 11.69
N ARG A 170 4.87 -4.40 10.58
CA ARG A 170 5.66 -3.58 9.67
C ARG A 170 4.99 -3.52 8.30
N LEU A 171 4.47 -2.35 7.94
CA LEU A 171 3.84 -2.09 6.66
C LEU A 171 4.88 -1.59 5.66
N ALA A 172 5.09 -2.35 4.58
CA ALA A 172 5.97 -1.99 3.49
C ALA A 172 5.22 -1.17 2.43
N THR A 173 5.82 -0.07 1.99
CA THR A 173 5.32 0.77 0.91
C THR A 173 6.44 1.20 -0.03
N ALA A 174 6.10 1.43 -1.28
CA ALA A 174 7.03 1.92 -2.30
C ALA A 174 6.41 3.10 -3.05
N SER A 175 7.21 4.14 -3.31
CA SER A 175 6.76 5.45 -3.85
C SER A 175 6.39 5.46 -5.33
N ARG A 176 5.75 4.40 -5.83
CA ARG A 176 5.36 4.28 -7.24
C ARG A 176 3.98 4.85 -7.55
N ARG A 177 3.09 4.91 -6.56
CA ARG A 177 1.74 5.47 -6.67
C ARG A 177 1.35 6.16 -5.37
N VAL A 178 0.69 7.32 -5.50
CA VAL A 178 0.15 8.07 -4.36
C VAL A 178 -0.86 7.24 -3.58
N ASP A 179 -1.66 6.44 -4.27
CA ASP A 179 -2.72 5.62 -3.67
C ASP A 179 -2.15 4.58 -2.70
N CYS A 180 -1.05 3.95 -3.09
CA CYS A 180 -0.34 2.97 -2.25
C CYS A 180 0.15 3.58 -0.93
N ALA A 181 0.76 4.76 -0.98
CA ALA A 181 1.23 5.45 0.22
C ALA A 181 0.06 5.90 1.12
N ASN A 182 -1.00 6.45 0.52
CA ASN A 182 -2.17 6.92 1.25
C ASN A 182 -2.96 5.78 1.90
N MET A 183 -3.21 4.68 1.17
CA MET A 183 -3.84 3.48 1.73
C MET A 183 -3.01 2.85 2.84
N THR A 184 -1.67 2.87 2.71
CA THR A 184 -0.77 2.42 3.78
C THR A 184 -0.93 3.30 5.02
N ALA A 185 -0.98 4.63 4.86
CA ALA A 185 -1.17 5.56 5.97
C ALA A 185 -2.55 5.45 6.63
N ILE A 186 -3.61 5.24 5.85
CA ILE A 186 -4.97 4.99 6.38
C ILE A 186 -4.97 3.69 7.19
N THR A 187 -4.38 2.63 6.65
CA THR A 187 -4.30 1.33 7.33
C THR A 187 -3.48 1.40 8.61
N GLU A 188 -2.32 2.08 8.57
CA GLU A 188 -1.49 2.37 9.74
C GLU A 188 -2.33 3.02 10.85
N ARG A 189 -3.04 4.11 10.55
CA ARG A 189 -3.86 4.82 11.54
C ARG A 189 -4.98 3.96 12.11
N ILE A 190 -5.62 3.12 11.31
CA ILE A 190 -6.68 2.22 11.80
C ILE A 190 -6.08 1.17 12.74
N LEU A 191 -4.96 0.56 12.37
CA LEU A 191 -4.25 -0.42 13.20
C LEU A 191 -3.76 0.20 14.51
N SER A 192 -3.17 1.39 14.46
CA SER A 192 -2.71 2.14 15.63
C SER A 192 -3.88 2.56 16.53
N ASN A 193 -4.94 3.17 15.98
CA ASN A 193 -6.01 3.78 16.78
C ASN A 193 -7.10 2.82 17.21
N ARG A 194 -7.46 1.83 16.38
CA ARG A 194 -8.57 0.90 16.64
C ARG A 194 -8.10 -0.43 17.21
N PHE A 195 -6.94 -0.92 16.77
CA PHE A 195 -6.37 -2.18 17.24
C PHE A 195 -5.24 -2.00 18.26
N GLN A 196 -4.88 -0.75 18.60
CA GLN A 196 -3.84 -0.41 19.58
C GLN A 196 -2.49 -1.08 19.26
N MET A 197 -2.17 -1.20 17.97
CA MET A 197 -0.94 -1.84 17.50
C MET A 197 0.20 -0.82 17.38
N ASN A 198 1.42 -1.24 17.69
CA ASN A 198 2.62 -0.49 17.35
C ASN A 198 3.01 -0.79 15.89
N VAL A 199 2.60 0.10 14.98
CA VAL A 199 2.80 -0.04 13.53
C VAL A 199 4.07 0.69 13.09
N GLN A 200 4.94 0.02 12.35
CA GLN A 200 6.04 0.65 11.62
C GLN A 200 5.71 0.74 10.14
N VAL A 201 5.87 1.91 9.53
CA VAL A 201 5.82 2.05 8.06
C VAL A 201 7.25 2.07 7.52
N MET A 202 7.54 1.17 6.59
CA MET A 202 8.83 1.02 5.93
C MET A 202 8.73 1.48 4.48
N PHE A 203 9.55 2.46 4.11
CA PHE A 203 9.62 2.98 2.75
C PHE A 203 10.75 2.30 1.98
N PHE A 204 10.45 1.78 0.81
CA PHE A 204 11.39 1.17 -0.10
C PHE A 204 11.46 1.97 -1.41
N ASP A 205 12.66 2.06 -1.99
CA ASP A 205 12.88 2.80 -3.24
C ASP A 205 12.27 2.07 -4.45
N THR A 206 12.21 0.72 -4.39
CA THR A 206 11.73 -0.11 -5.50
C THR A 206 10.76 -1.19 -5.04
N PRO A 207 9.82 -1.62 -5.90
CA PRO A 207 8.96 -2.77 -5.62
C PRO A 207 9.75 -4.05 -5.34
N THR A 208 10.87 -4.26 -6.03
CA THR A 208 11.74 -5.42 -5.81
C THR A 208 12.22 -5.52 -4.37
N GLN A 209 12.82 -4.44 -3.85
CA GLN A 209 13.30 -4.39 -2.46
C GLN A 209 12.16 -4.60 -1.46
N MET A 210 11.00 -4.00 -1.73
CA MET A 210 9.81 -4.17 -0.89
C MET A 210 9.36 -5.65 -0.84
N PHE A 211 9.28 -6.32 -1.99
CA PHE A 211 8.88 -7.73 -2.05
C PHE A 211 9.94 -8.69 -1.49
N ASP A 212 11.23 -8.35 -1.61
CA ASP A 212 12.32 -9.07 -0.94
C ASP A 212 12.19 -8.97 0.58
N ALA A 213 11.98 -7.75 1.11
CA ALA A 213 11.76 -7.53 2.53
C ALA A 213 10.52 -8.29 3.05
N LEU A 214 9.43 -8.35 2.27
CA LEU A 214 8.27 -9.18 2.62
C LEU A 214 8.61 -10.68 2.65
N ALA A 215 9.36 -11.18 1.66
CA ALA A 215 9.70 -12.59 1.58
C ALA A 215 10.67 -13.04 2.68
N GLU A 216 11.60 -12.18 3.06
CA GLU A 216 12.60 -12.40 4.10
C GLU A 216 12.05 -12.16 5.53
N GLY A 217 10.87 -11.54 5.64
CA GLY A 217 10.26 -11.22 6.92
C GLY A 217 10.87 -9.99 7.60
N GLU A 218 11.53 -9.13 6.82
CA GLU A 218 11.92 -7.79 7.25
C GLU A 218 10.73 -6.82 7.27
N ALA A 219 9.74 -7.06 6.41
CA ALA A 219 8.44 -6.43 6.45
C ALA A 219 7.33 -7.49 6.49
N ASP A 220 6.17 -7.09 7.00
CA ASP A 220 5.09 -8.03 7.31
C ASP A 220 3.98 -8.00 6.26
N ILE A 221 3.54 -6.81 5.87
CA ILE A 221 2.42 -6.60 4.93
C ILE A 221 2.74 -5.46 3.97
N THR A 222 2.27 -5.55 2.73
CA THR A 222 2.17 -4.44 1.80
C THR A 222 0.76 -4.34 1.23
N LEU A 223 0.28 -3.11 1.02
CA LEU A 223 -0.94 -2.82 0.27
C LEU A 223 -0.63 -2.47 -1.19
N CYS A 224 0.64 -2.52 -1.55
CA CYS A 224 1.15 -1.96 -2.77
C CYS A 224 1.53 -3.05 -3.74
N TYR A 225 0.71 -4.10 -3.93
CA TYR A 225 0.85 -4.99 -5.08
C TYR A 225 -0.05 -4.51 -6.21
N LEU A 226 0.48 -4.41 -7.43
CA LEU A 226 -0.19 -3.89 -8.62
C LEU A 226 -0.24 -4.99 -9.67
N ASP A 227 -1.43 -5.52 -9.92
CA ASP A 227 -1.68 -6.44 -11.01
C ASP A 227 -1.92 -5.66 -12.30
N PRO A 228 -1.29 -6.00 -13.44
CA PRO A 228 -0.41 -7.15 -13.68
C PRO A 228 1.10 -6.93 -13.46
N ASP A 229 1.53 -5.70 -13.21
CA ASP A 229 2.94 -5.28 -13.21
C ASP A 229 3.84 -6.11 -12.27
N ASP A 230 3.30 -6.53 -11.13
CA ASP A 230 4.06 -7.23 -10.09
C ASP A 230 3.97 -8.76 -10.14
N ARG A 231 3.27 -9.33 -11.14
CA ARG A 231 3.07 -10.79 -11.24
C ARG A 231 4.39 -11.56 -11.27
N SER A 232 5.45 -10.98 -11.83
CA SER A 232 6.79 -11.57 -11.86
C SER A 232 7.34 -11.83 -10.47
N PHE A 233 7.17 -10.88 -9.53
CA PHE A 233 7.64 -11.03 -8.15
C PHE A 233 6.99 -12.20 -7.44
N MET A 234 5.71 -12.47 -7.74
CA MET A 234 4.96 -13.57 -7.15
C MET A 234 5.48 -14.92 -7.62
N ARG A 235 5.91 -15.04 -8.88
CA ARG A 235 6.48 -16.29 -9.42
C ARG A 235 7.74 -16.71 -8.70
N ASP A 236 8.62 -15.76 -8.39
CA ASP A 236 9.92 -16.04 -7.78
C ASP A 236 9.81 -16.24 -6.26
N ARG A 237 8.77 -15.69 -5.63
CA ARG A 237 8.52 -15.74 -4.17
C ARG A 237 7.31 -16.60 -3.82
N LEU A 238 6.88 -17.48 -4.73
CA LEU A 238 5.83 -18.47 -4.49
C LEU A 238 6.16 -19.25 -3.23
N GLY A 239 5.18 -19.39 -2.32
CA GLY A 239 5.41 -20.09 -1.06
C GLY A 239 5.81 -19.19 0.10
N LEU A 240 6.49 -18.06 -0.14
CA LEU A 240 6.94 -17.14 0.92
C LEU A 240 5.95 -16.04 1.24
N ILE A 241 5.34 -15.43 0.22
CA ILE A 241 4.34 -14.37 0.39
C ILE A 241 2.93 -14.88 0.04
N ARG A 242 1.91 -14.30 0.66
CA ARG A 242 0.51 -14.69 0.51
C ARG A 242 -0.37 -13.46 0.39
N GLN A 243 -1.33 -13.51 -0.54
CA GLN A 243 -2.37 -12.51 -0.63
C GLN A 243 -3.22 -12.50 0.65
N ILE A 244 -3.61 -11.31 1.09
CA ILE A 244 -4.63 -11.07 2.11
C ILE A 244 -5.88 -10.55 1.40
N GLY A 245 -7.02 -11.19 1.69
CA GLY A 245 -8.30 -10.81 1.11
C GLY A 245 -8.30 -10.89 -0.42
N VAL A 246 -9.01 -9.94 -1.03
CA VAL A 246 -9.13 -9.78 -2.48
C VAL A 246 -8.42 -8.48 -2.93
N GLN A 247 -8.73 -8.01 -4.12
CA GLN A 247 -8.34 -6.65 -4.55
C GLN A 247 -9.06 -5.63 -3.68
N HIS A 248 -8.35 -4.62 -3.20
CA HIS A 248 -8.91 -3.53 -2.40
C HIS A 248 -9.04 -2.23 -3.20
N ASP A 249 -8.47 -2.14 -4.39
CA ASP A 249 -8.77 -1.05 -5.33
C ASP A 249 -8.56 -1.58 -6.76
N ALA A 250 -9.27 -1.00 -7.73
CA ALA A 250 -9.16 -1.36 -9.13
C ALA A 250 -9.44 -0.16 -10.04
N GLY A 251 -8.52 0.08 -10.97
CA GLY A 251 -8.75 0.95 -12.12
C GLY A 251 -8.98 0.13 -13.40
N GLU A 252 -9.09 0.83 -14.54
CA GLU A 252 -9.32 0.20 -15.85
C GLU A 252 -8.22 -0.83 -16.19
N ASP A 253 -6.96 -0.48 -15.89
CA ASP A 253 -5.78 -1.27 -16.27
C ASP A 253 -5.03 -1.89 -15.10
N TYR A 254 -5.53 -1.74 -13.87
CA TYR A 254 -4.80 -2.19 -12.69
C TYR A 254 -5.67 -2.69 -11.55
N LYS A 255 -5.09 -3.52 -10.69
CA LYS A 255 -5.69 -3.93 -9.41
C LYS A 255 -4.68 -3.81 -8.29
N LEU A 256 -5.07 -3.15 -7.20
CA LEU A 256 -4.29 -3.10 -5.97
C LEU A 256 -4.72 -4.21 -5.02
N GLN A 257 -3.75 -4.95 -4.50
CA GLN A 257 -3.97 -6.09 -3.62
C GLN A 257 -3.06 -6.03 -2.41
N MET A 258 -3.50 -6.60 -1.30
CA MET A 258 -2.70 -6.72 -0.10
C MET A 258 -1.96 -8.06 -0.10
N TRP A 259 -0.67 -8.01 0.22
CA TRP A 259 0.19 -9.19 0.33
C TRP A 259 0.96 -9.15 1.64
N ALA A 260 1.24 -10.31 2.20
CA ALA A 260 1.97 -10.44 3.44
C ALA A 260 3.01 -11.55 3.37
N ASN A 261 4.00 -11.47 4.26
CA ASN A 261 4.82 -12.63 4.59
C ASN A 261 3.90 -13.79 5.04
N GLY A 262 4.11 -14.98 4.49
CA GLY A 262 3.24 -16.13 4.72
C GLY A 262 3.25 -16.62 6.16
N ALA A 263 4.40 -16.57 6.83
CA ALA A 263 4.51 -16.93 8.25
C ALA A 263 3.81 -15.88 9.12
N TYR A 264 3.97 -14.60 8.80
CA TYR A 264 3.26 -13.52 9.51
C TYR A 264 1.73 -13.60 9.33
N LYS A 265 1.24 -13.87 8.11
CA LYS A 265 -0.20 -14.09 7.89
C LYS A 265 -0.74 -15.25 8.73
N ALA A 266 0.01 -16.35 8.84
CA ALA A 266 -0.36 -17.47 9.70
C ALA A 266 -0.39 -17.06 11.18
N GLN A 267 0.62 -16.32 11.65
CA GLN A 267 0.66 -15.78 13.01
C GLN A 267 -0.53 -14.85 13.30
N LEU A 268 -0.90 -13.96 12.36
CA LEU A 268 -2.08 -13.10 12.52
C LEU A 268 -3.35 -13.92 12.68
N ARG A 269 -3.52 -14.99 11.90
CA ARG A 269 -4.69 -15.88 12.04
C ARG A 269 -4.79 -16.46 13.45
N ASP A 270 -3.67 -16.88 14.01
CA ASP A 270 -3.67 -17.59 15.30
C ASP A 270 -3.72 -16.64 16.50
N THR A 271 -3.10 -15.46 16.40
CA THR A 271 -2.91 -14.54 17.54
C THR A 271 -3.77 -13.28 17.47
N ARG A 272 -4.17 -12.86 16.26
CA ARG A 272 -4.88 -11.60 16.00
C ARG A 272 -5.91 -11.77 14.88
N ALA A 273 -6.76 -12.80 14.98
CA ALA A 273 -7.73 -13.15 13.94
C ALA A 273 -8.60 -11.95 13.50
N CYS A 274 -8.97 -11.08 14.43
CA CYS A 274 -9.74 -9.87 14.17
C CYS A 274 -8.98 -8.84 13.30
N VAL A 275 -7.65 -8.72 13.48
CA VAL A 275 -6.82 -7.87 12.59
C VAL A 275 -6.78 -8.47 11.20
N LEU A 276 -6.61 -9.79 11.09
CA LEU A 276 -6.64 -10.45 9.78
C LEU A 276 -7.99 -10.28 9.08
N ASP A 277 -9.10 -10.49 9.79
CA ASP A 277 -10.46 -10.32 9.26
C ASP A 277 -10.71 -8.88 8.78
N PHE A 278 -10.25 -7.87 9.54
CA PHE A 278 -10.26 -6.48 9.09
C PHE A 278 -9.47 -6.31 7.78
N LEU A 279 -8.22 -6.76 7.74
CA LEU A 279 -7.36 -6.62 6.55
C LEU A 279 -7.91 -7.36 5.32
N GLU A 280 -8.67 -8.45 5.51
CA GLU A 280 -9.33 -9.18 4.43
C GLU A 280 -10.60 -8.47 3.89
N LYS A 281 -11.18 -7.55 4.68
CA LYS A 281 -12.39 -6.79 4.34
C LYS A 281 -12.14 -5.36 3.85
N VAL A 282 -10.94 -4.82 4.09
CA VAL A 282 -10.56 -3.46 3.64
C VAL A 282 -10.81 -3.31 2.14
N ASP A 283 -11.56 -2.27 1.79
CA ASP A 283 -11.93 -1.93 0.41
C ASP A 283 -11.79 -0.42 0.18
N PHE A 284 -10.88 -0.05 -0.70
CA PHE A 284 -10.52 1.31 -1.04
C PHE A 284 -11.01 1.68 -2.45
N THR A 285 -12.04 1.02 -2.98
CA THR A 285 -12.53 1.29 -4.35
C THR A 285 -13.11 2.72 -4.52
N ASP A 286 -13.59 3.36 -3.45
CA ASP A 286 -14.12 4.74 -3.48
C ASP A 286 -13.07 5.80 -3.10
N LEU A 287 -11.79 5.41 -2.99
CA LEU A 287 -10.74 6.30 -2.54
C LEU A 287 -10.31 7.23 -3.68
N ASN A 288 -10.78 8.47 -3.63
CA ASN A 288 -10.13 9.58 -4.34
C ASN A 288 -8.87 10.04 -3.56
N THR A 289 -7.97 9.09 -3.34
CA THR A 289 -6.73 9.13 -2.53
C THR A 289 -5.87 10.35 -2.80
N GLY A 290 -5.81 10.81 -4.04
CA GLY A 290 -4.84 11.81 -4.46
C GLY A 290 -4.95 13.17 -3.76
N SER A 291 -6.05 13.46 -3.06
CA SER A 291 -6.36 14.80 -2.54
C SER A 291 -6.71 14.90 -1.06
N GLN A 292 -6.92 13.78 -0.35
CA GLN A 292 -7.39 13.80 1.04
C GLN A 292 -6.30 13.35 2.01
N GLU A 293 -6.21 14.06 3.15
CA GLU A 293 -5.38 13.63 4.27
C GLU A 293 -5.97 12.34 4.89
N PRO A 294 -5.15 11.34 5.30
CA PRO A 294 -5.63 10.04 5.76
C PRO A 294 -6.67 10.07 6.89
N GLN A 295 -6.54 10.99 7.86
CA GLN A 295 -7.52 11.14 8.93
C GLN A 295 -8.85 11.66 8.40
N SER A 296 -8.82 12.64 7.49
CA SER A 296 -10.03 13.16 6.83
C SER A 296 -10.80 12.05 6.12
N TRP A 297 -10.10 11.14 5.45
CA TRP A 297 -10.73 9.98 4.82
C TRP A 297 -11.37 9.05 5.85
N ILE A 298 -10.65 8.69 6.91
CA ILE A 298 -11.14 7.84 8.00
C ILE A 298 -12.42 8.42 8.63
N ASP A 299 -12.43 9.72 8.89
CA ASP A 299 -13.56 10.41 9.50
C ASP A 299 -14.77 10.44 8.56
N GLY A 300 -14.54 10.58 7.24
CA GLY A 300 -15.56 10.56 6.21
C GLY A 300 -16.19 9.18 5.95
N HIS A 301 -15.52 8.09 6.32
CA HIS A 301 -15.92 6.70 6.02
C HIS A 301 -16.24 5.87 7.27
N ALA A 302 -16.66 6.51 8.36
CA ALA A 302 -16.89 5.85 9.65
C ALA A 302 -17.89 4.67 9.59
N SER A 303 -18.95 4.76 8.77
CA SER A 303 -19.93 3.68 8.62
C SER A 303 -19.35 2.45 7.93
N GLU A 304 -18.52 2.67 6.90
CA GLU A 304 -17.84 1.60 6.18
C GLU A 304 -16.80 0.93 7.08
N LEU A 305 -15.98 1.74 7.77
CA LEU A 305 -15.03 1.25 8.77
C LEU A 305 -15.71 0.41 9.85
N SER A 306 -16.91 0.79 10.30
CA SER A 306 -17.64 -0.01 11.29
C SER A 306 -18.00 -1.42 10.78
N THR A 307 -18.18 -1.57 9.46
CA THR A 307 -18.44 -2.86 8.83
C THR A 307 -17.17 -3.71 8.77
N TRP A 308 -16.02 -3.11 8.43
CA TRP A 308 -14.74 -3.82 8.37
C TRP A 308 -14.20 -4.19 9.75
N LEU A 309 -14.40 -3.32 10.75
CA LEU A 309 -13.96 -3.53 12.12
C LEU A 309 -14.83 -4.53 12.89
N ASN A 310 -15.97 -4.94 12.33
CA ASN A 310 -16.83 -5.94 12.96
C ASN A 310 -16.26 -7.36 12.75
N CYS A 311 -15.53 -7.81 13.77
CA CYS A 311 -14.93 -9.13 13.80
C CYS A 311 -15.94 -10.19 14.26
N SER A 312 -16.38 -11.02 13.32
CA SER A 312 -17.13 -12.24 13.62
C SER A 312 -16.15 -13.38 13.90
N LEU A 313 -15.84 -13.63 15.17
CA LEU A 313 -15.05 -14.79 15.62
C LEU A 313 -15.88 -16.08 15.59
#